data_AF-A0A9E4HGQ9-F1
#
_entry.id   AF-A0A9E4HGQ9-F1
#
_cell.length_a   1.000
_cell.length_b   1.000
_cell.length_c   1.000
_cell.angle_alpha   90.00
_cell.angle_beta   90.00
_cell.angle_gamma   90.00
#
_symmetry.space_group_name_H-M   'P 1'
#
loop_
_entity.id
_entity.type
_entity.pdbx_description
1 polymer ?
#
loop_
_entity_poly.entity_id
_entity_poly.type
_entity_poly.pdbx_seq_one_letter_code
_entity_poly.pdbx_strand_id
1 'polypeptide(L)'
;MSEQTVKSIPDIDRDSLYILPLALVPFKTPAMQGARLIKNVRLSSVVEIYKGKGIGSGQVPIESVGKAFGWPAESSHPDRVLLDRLAELPSYDVYSLRILFRHYGIPVTDYTELRLSEQKKEELTEYMREFTRPLIVQAYGEGDMAFQDYKDVIMLFRKPSVERAREKLKAMAKQLEIDLSEVPDFLEDYGDTFLSVSYFRQCTDQIRPTVTEFLKSMGDIRGKRQFKDDKTLQNAADKIELTVRKLMDAVTDRFEEFDAETKDM
;
A
#
# COMPACT_ATOMS: atom_id res chain seq x y z
N MET A 1 -7.71 -4.88 38.31
CA MET A 1 -6.85 -5.04 37.12
C MET A 1 -7.56 -4.30 36.01
N SER A 2 -7.04 -3.13 35.64
CA SER A 2 -7.65 -2.25 34.65
C SER A 2 -7.51 -2.87 33.26
N GLU A 3 -8.63 -3.09 32.58
CA GLU A 3 -8.66 -3.35 31.14
C GLU A 3 -7.81 -2.29 30.45
N GLN A 4 -6.70 -2.72 29.85
CA GLN A 4 -5.99 -1.90 28.88
C GLN A 4 -6.94 -1.73 27.70
N THR A 5 -7.60 -0.58 27.62
CA THR A 5 -8.29 -0.13 26.40
C THR A 5 -7.28 -0.22 25.25
N VAL A 6 -7.43 -1.25 24.42
CA VAL A 6 -6.72 -1.36 23.14
C VAL A 6 -7.07 -0.09 22.39
N LYS A 7 -6.05 0.73 22.14
CA LYS A 7 -6.22 2.04 21.53
C LYS A 7 -6.59 1.79 20.07
N SER A 8 -7.88 1.92 19.73
CA SER A 8 -8.38 1.71 18.38
C SER A 8 -7.58 2.57 17.39
N ILE A 9 -7.05 1.94 16.35
CA ILE A 9 -6.26 2.59 15.31
C ILE A 9 -7.21 3.43 14.44
N PRO A 10 -6.96 4.74 14.26
CA PRO A 10 -7.78 5.57 13.39
C PRO A 10 -7.74 5.08 11.94
N ASP A 11 -8.87 5.16 11.23
CA ASP A 11 -8.97 4.76 9.82
C ASP A 11 -7.97 5.49 8.92
N ILE A 12 -7.71 6.78 9.19
CA ILE A 12 -6.70 7.56 8.44
C ILE A 12 -5.28 7.01 8.56
N ASP A 13 -4.95 6.39 9.70
CA ASP A 13 -3.64 5.77 9.90
C ASP A 13 -3.63 4.35 9.33
N ARG A 14 -4.76 3.63 9.44
CA ARG A 14 -4.97 2.27 8.91
C ARG A 14 -4.91 2.21 7.39
N ASP A 15 -5.51 3.20 6.75
CA ASP A 15 -5.62 3.33 5.30
C ASP A 15 -4.52 4.24 4.74
N SER A 16 -3.40 4.40 5.44
CA SER A 16 -2.33 5.26 4.95
C SER A 16 -1.32 4.48 4.10
N LEU A 17 -0.93 5.04 2.94
CA LEU A 17 0.22 4.53 2.18
C LEU A 17 1.55 4.79 2.89
N TYR A 18 1.59 5.71 3.86
CA TYR A 18 2.84 6.26 4.40
C TYR A 18 2.86 6.28 5.94
N ILE A 19 1.87 5.70 6.60
CA ILE A 19 1.83 5.54 8.06
C ILE A 19 1.57 4.06 8.36
N LEU A 20 2.42 3.48 9.21
CA LEU A 20 2.24 2.18 9.82
C LEU A 20 2.15 2.36 11.34
N PRO A 21 0.97 2.18 11.95
CA PRO A 21 0.86 2.06 13.39
C PRO A 21 1.68 0.88 13.91
N LEU A 22 2.63 1.14 14.81
CA LEU A 22 3.50 0.07 15.32
C LEU A 22 2.78 -0.88 16.29
N ALA A 23 1.56 -0.54 16.71
CA ALA A 23 0.66 -1.44 17.43
C ALA A 23 0.30 -2.71 16.63
N LEU A 24 0.29 -2.62 15.29
CA LEU A 24 -0.04 -3.75 14.38
C LEU A 24 1.09 -4.79 14.28
N VAL A 25 2.27 -4.43 14.76
CA VAL A 25 3.49 -5.21 14.59
C VAL A 25 3.87 -5.82 15.94
N PRO A 26 4.26 -7.10 16.00
CA PRO A 26 4.59 -7.78 17.26
C PRO A 26 5.98 -7.38 17.79
N PHE A 27 6.17 -6.10 18.10
CA PHE A 27 7.40 -5.60 18.73
C PHE A 27 7.48 -6.07 20.19
N LYS A 28 8.69 -6.41 20.63
CA LYS A 28 8.99 -6.78 22.02
C LYS A 28 9.01 -5.58 22.96
N THR A 29 9.32 -4.39 22.44
CA THR A 29 9.40 -3.14 23.19
C THR A 29 8.01 -2.53 23.36
N PRO A 30 7.37 -2.58 24.55
CA PRO A 30 5.97 -2.16 24.70
C PRO A 30 5.76 -0.66 24.41
N ALA A 31 6.76 0.17 24.72
CA ALA A 31 6.72 1.60 24.46
C ALA A 31 6.58 1.96 22.97
N MET A 32 6.91 1.03 22.05
CA MET A 32 6.75 1.26 20.60
C MET A 32 5.30 1.18 20.14
N GLN A 33 4.40 0.52 20.88
CA GLN A 33 2.99 0.37 20.47
C GLN A 33 2.27 1.71 20.33
N GLY A 34 2.73 2.75 21.04
CA GLY A 34 2.19 4.12 20.91
C GLY A 34 2.76 4.94 19.76
N ALA A 35 3.79 4.43 19.07
CA ALA A 35 4.49 5.11 17.99
C ALA A 35 4.01 4.63 16.61
N ARG A 36 4.43 5.35 15.58
CA ARG A 36 4.11 5.03 14.18
C ARG A 36 5.39 5.04 13.36
N LEU A 37 5.53 4.13 12.41
CA LEU A 37 6.54 4.23 11.36
C LEU A 37 5.93 5.04 10.21
N ILE A 38 6.61 6.08 9.76
CA ILE A 38 6.09 6.95 8.70
C ILE A 38 7.10 7.15 7.59
N LYS A 39 6.62 7.38 6.36
CA LYS A 39 7.42 8.02 5.30
C LYS A 39 7.26 9.53 5.44
N ASN A 40 8.34 10.23 5.74
CA ASN A 40 8.31 11.69 5.88
C ASN A 40 8.25 12.39 4.51
N VAL A 41 8.30 13.73 4.50
CA VAL A 41 8.27 14.54 3.26
C VAL A 41 9.44 14.27 2.29
N ARG A 42 10.50 13.60 2.76
CA ARG A 42 11.63 13.14 1.94
C ARG A 42 11.51 11.66 1.54
N LEU A 43 10.36 11.04 1.82
CA LEU A 43 10.08 9.62 1.65
C LEU A 43 11.02 8.71 2.47
N SER A 44 11.66 9.26 3.50
CA SER A 44 12.51 8.49 4.41
C SER A 44 11.65 7.87 5.51
N SER A 45 11.86 6.59 5.79
CA SER A 45 11.20 5.90 6.91
C SER A 45 11.78 6.37 8.23
N VAL A 46 10.91 6.85 9.12
CA VAL A 46 11.28 7.33 10.47
C VAL A 46 10.22 6.91 11.48
N VAL A 47 10.62 6.73 12.74
CA VAL A 47 9.69 6.45 13.83
C VAL A 47 9.17 7.75 14.40
N GLU A 48 7.87 8.00 14.25
CA GLU A 48 7.15 9.11 14.86
C GLU A 48 6.66 8.70 16.25
N ILE A 49 7.25 9.28 17.29
CA ILE A 49 6.95 8.98 18.70
C ILE A 49 5.75 9.81 19.20
N TYR A 50 5.60 11.03 18.68
CA TYR A 50 4.44 11.88 18.98
C TYR A 50 4.09 12.76 17.78
N LYS A 51 2.80 13.13 17.68
CA LYS A 51 2.28 14.12 16.75
C LYS A 51 1.25 14.98 17.47
N GLY A 52 1.41 16.30 17.40
CA GLY A 52 0.52 17.24 18.09
C GLY A 52 0.18 18.45 17.22
N LYS A 53 -1.08 18.88 17.27
CA LYS A 53 -1.52 20.11 16.61
C LYS A 53 -0.76 21.30 17.20
N GLY A 54 0.02 22.02 16.37
CA GLY A 54 0.81 23.17 16.79
C GLY A 54 2.17 22.85 17.43
N ILE A 55 2.47 21.58 17.72
CA ILE A 55 3.73 21.12 18.35
C ILE A 55 4.62 20.39 17.35
N GLY A 56 4.05 19.95 16.22
CA GLY A 56 4.76 19.24 15.17
C GLY A 56 4.80 17.73 15.42
N SER A 57 5.84 17.10 14.88
CA SER A 57 6.04 15.64 14.87
C SER A 57 7.42 15.32 15.43
N GLY A 58 7.48 14.44 16.42
CA GLY A 58 8.72 13.94 17.00
C GLY A 58 9.21 12.73 16.22
N GLN A 59 10.11 12.95 15.27
CA GLN A 59 10.62 11.91 14.37
C GLN A 59 12.02 11.47 14.80
N VAL A 60 12.22 10.16 14.91
CA VAL A 60 13.50 9.54 15.21
C VAL A 60 13.92 8.69 14.01
N PRO A 61 15.13 8.93 13.45
CA PRO A 61 15.69 8.06 12.43
C PRO A 61 15.84 6.63 12.95
N ILE A 62 15.65 5.64 12.08
CA ILE A 62 15.60 4.23 12.51
C ILE A 62 16.87 3.88 13.25
N GLU A 63 18.06 4.24 12.72
CA GLU A 63 19.40 4.15 13.34
C GLU A 63 19.48 4.62 14.80
N SER A 64 18.64 5.57 15.19
CA SER A 64 18.64 6.18 16.52
C SER A 64 17.53 5.68 17.45
N VAL A 65 16.61 4.84 16.95
CA VAL A 65 15.47 4.29 17.72
C VAL A 65 15.95 3.58 18.98
N GLY A 66 17.03 2.80 18.90
CA GLY A 66 17.56 2.08 20.06
C GLY A 66 17.91 3.01 21.22
N LYS A 67 18.46 4.19 20.95
CA LYS A 67 18.75 5.19 22.00
C LYS A 67 17.46 5.79 22.56
N ALA A 68 16.47 6.06 21.72
CA ALA A 68 15.19 6.64 22.12
C ALA A 68 14.37 5.70 23.03
N PHE A 69 14.47 4.38 22.82
CA PHE A 69 13.76 3.37 23.61
C PHE A 69 14.64 2.63 24.64
N GLY A 70 15.90 3.03 24.81
CA GLY A 70 16.80 2.47 25.82
C GLY A 70 17.30 1.05 25.54
N TRP A 71 17.45 0.67 24.28
CA TRP A 71 17.98 -0.64 23.88
C TRP A 71 19.48 -0.77 24.20
N PRO A 72 19.96 -1.96 24.61
CA PRO A 72 21.39 -2.22 24.82
C PRO A 72 22.21 -1.97 23.54
N ALA A 73 23.38 -1.33 23.68
CA ALA A 73 24.23 -0.96 22.54
C ALA A 73 24.93 -2.15 21.87
N GLU A 74 25.09 -3.28 22.58
CA GLU A 74 25.98 -4.37 22.15
C GLU A 74 25.30 -5.53 21.41
N SER A 75 23.97 -5.48 21.22
CA SER A 75 23.22 -6.54 20.55
C SER A 75 22.25 -5.98 19.51
N SER A 76 22.21 -6.60 18.32
CA SER A 76 21.15 -6.33 17.34
C SER A 76 19.80 -6.69 17.95
N HIS A 77 19.01 -5.67 18.29
CA HIS A 77 17.71 -5.87 18.93
C HIS A 77 16.72 -6.48 17.92
N PRO A 78 15.90 -7.49 18.26
CA PRO A 78 14.94 -8.08 17.31
C PRO A 78 14.00 -7.06 16.67
N ASP A 79 13.52 -6.09 17.46
CA ASP A 79 12.66 -5.01 16.96
C ASP A 79 13.40 -4.08 16.00
N ARG A 80 14.73 -3.97 16.12
CA ARG A 80 15.54 -3.22 15.16
C ARG A 80 15.50 -3.87 13.79
N VAL A 81 15.78 -5.18 13.73
CA VAL A 81 15.76 -5.94 12.48
C VAL A 81 14.40 -5.84 11.79
N LEU A 82 13.32 -5.89 12.58
CA LEU A 82 11.97 -5.75 12.06
C LEU A 82 11.69 -4.34 11.53
N LEU A 83 12.12 -3.28 12.24
CA LEU A 83 12.00 -1.91 11.76
C LEU A 83 12.79 -1.69 10.46
N ASP A 84 13.99 -2.24 10.34
CA ASP A 84 14.80 -2.11 9.12
C ASP A 84 14.07 -2.75 7.92
N ARG A 85 13.50 -3.95 8.09
CA ARG A 85 12.69 -4.60 7.04
C ARG A 85 11.45 -3.79 6.66
N LEU A 86 10.77 -3.21 7.66
CA LEU A 86 9.63 -2.33 7.40
C LEU A 86 10.04 -1.00 6.76
N ALA A 87 11.26 -0.52 7.00
CA ALA A 87 11.76 0.70 6.39
C ALA A 87 11.91 0.58 4.87
N GLU A 88 12.27 -0.61 4.40
CA GLU A 88 12.52 -0.92 2.99
C GLU A 88 11.25 -0.91 2.15
N LEU A 89 10.08 -1.09 2.77
CA LEU A 89 8.82 -1.07 2.05
C LEU A 89 8.57 0.27 1.36
N PRO A 90 8.14 0.28 0.09
CA PRO A 90 7.79 1.51 -0.61
C PRO A 90 6.53 2.17 0.00
N SER A 91 5.59 1.36 0.50
CA SER A 91 4.34 1.79 1.14
C SER A 91 3.97 0.92 2.34
N TYR A 92 3.09 1.48 3.18
CA TYR A 92 2.50 0.85 4.34
C TYR A 92 1.02 0.50 4.14
N ASP A 93 0.59 0.35 2.89
CA ASP A 93 -0.75 -0.17 2.62
C ASP A 93 -0.89 -1.61 3.16
N VAL A 94 -2.12 -1.98 3.50
CA VAL A 94 -2.44 -3.27 4.12
C VAL A 94 -1.97 -4.45 3.27
N TYR A 95 -1.95 -4.33 1.95
CA TYR A 95 -1.59 -5.44 1.07
C TYR A 95 -0.08 -5.66 1.00
N SER A 96 0.70 -4.57 0.85
CA SER A 96 2.16 -4.62 0.95
C SER A 96 2.62 -5.16 2.31
N LEU A 97 1.95 -4.77 3.39
CA LEU A 97 2.23 -5.28 4.73
C LEU A 97 1.93 -6.78 4.86
N ARG A 98 0.82 -7.25 4.27
CA ARG A 98 0.47 -8.69 4.27
C ARG A 98 1.51 -9.53 3.53
N ILE A 99 1.95 -9.10 2.35
CA ILE A 99 3.00 -9.77 1.59
C ILE A 99 4.28 -9.87 2.44
N LEU A 100 4.71 -8.76 3.04
CA LEU A 100 5.92 -8.74 3.86
C LEU A 100 5.81 -9.63 5.10
N PHE A 101 4.67 -9.59 5.80
CA PHE A 101 4.47 -10.42 7.00
C PHE A 101 4.43 -11.91 6.67
N ARG A 102 3.82 -12.30 5.55
CA ARG A 102 3.90 -13.68 5.04
C ARG A 102 5.34 -14.06 4.74
N HIS A 103 6.05 -13.25 3.95
CA HIS A 103 7.42 -13.53 3.53
C HIS A 103 8.40 -13.74 4.69
N TYR A 104 8.27 -12.95 5.77
CA TYR A 104 9.13 -13.06 6.95
C TYR A 104 8.56 -13.93 8.07
N GLY A 105 7.41 -14.57 7.87
CA GLY A 105 6.75 -15.39 8.89
C GLY A 105 6.41 -14.60 10.15
N ILE A 106 6.11 -13.30 10.03
CA ILE A 106 5.78 -12.44 11.16
C ILE A 106 4.33 -12.74 11.58
N PRO A 107 4.09 -13.23 12.81
CA PRO A 107 2.74 -13.49 13.26
C PRO A 107 2.00 -12.16 13.42
N VAL A 108 0.85 -12.04 12.76
CA VAL A 108 -0.02 -10.88 12.93
C VAL A 108 -0.83 -11.08 14.19
N THR A 109 -0.76 -10.12 15.11
CA THR A 109 -1.45 -10.19 16.41
C THR A 109 -2.96 -10.38 16.24
N ASP A 110 -3.56 -9.67 15.27
CA ASP A 110 -4.95 -9.81 14.88
C ASP A 110 -5.17 -9.52 13.37
N TYR A 111 -5.66 -10.52 12.63
CA TYR A 111 -6.01 -10.38 11.20
C TYR A 111 -7.24 -9.49 10.94
N THR A 112 -7.93 -9.03 11.99
CA THR A 112 -8.95 -7.98 11.86
C THR A 112 -8.33 -6.59 11.69
N GLU A 113 -7.14 -6.37 12.24
CA GLU A 113 -6.48 -5.06 12.22
C GLU A 113 -5.69 -4.80 10.93
N LEU A 114 -5.19 -5.86 10.26
CA LEU A 114 -4.70 -5.79 8.87
C LEU A 114 -5.84 -5.90 7.86
N ARG A 115 -6.86 -5.05 8.04
CA ARG A 115 -7.95 -4.89 7.09
C ARG A 115 -8.17 -3.42 6.86
N LEU A 116 -8.48 -3.08 5.63
CA LEU A 116 -8.92 -1.76 5.26
C LEU A 116 -10.15 -1.31 6.05
N SER A 117 -10.23 0.01 6.25
CA SER A 117 -11.46 0.77 6.04
C SER A 117 -12.71 0.03 5.57
N GLU A 118 -13.88 0.07 6.23
CA GLU A 118 -15.10 -0.26 5.47
C GLU A 118 -15.30 0.73 4.32
N GLN A 119 -15.12 2.03 4.59
CA GLN A 119 -15.10 3.06 3.55
C GLN A 119 -14.05 2.76 2.48
N LYS A 120 -12.82 2.41 2.89
CA LYS A 120 -11.75 2.13 1.93
C LYS A 120 -12.00 0.88 1.08
N LYS A 121 -12.64 -0.15 1.62
CA LYS A 121 -13.06 -1.33 0.84
C LYS A 121 -14.07 -0.94 -0.22
N GLU A 122 -15.08 -0.14 0.12
CA GLU A 122 -16.06 0.35 -0.84
C GLU A 122 -15.39 1.11 -1.98
N GLU A 123 -14.45 2.01 -1.65
CA GLU A 123 -13.68 2.79 -2.64
C GLU A 123 -12.85 1.90 -3.58
N LEU A 124 -12.29 0.78 -3.08
CA LEU A 124 -11.48 -0.13 -3.90
C LEU A 124 -12.31 -1.19 -4.64
N THR A 125 -13.58 -1.38 -4.28
CA THR A 125 -14.42 -2.46 -4.83
C THR A 125 -14.52 -2.38 -6.36
N GLU A 126 -14.59 -1.18 -6.93
CA GLU A 126 -14.63 -1.00 -8.39
C GLU A 126 -13.35 -1.47 -9.08
N TYR A 127 -12.19 -1.05 -8.57
CA TYR A 127 -10.88 -1.50 -9.05
C TYR A 127 -10.68 -3.01 -8.89
N MET A 128 -11.19 -3.60 -7.81
CA MET A 128 -11.15 -5.04 -7.56
C MET A 128 -11.97 -5.86 -8.57
N ARG A 129 -13.13 -5.35 -8.98
CA ARG A 129 -14.02 -6.04 -9.93
C ARG A 129 -13.40 -6.16 -11.32
N GLU A 130 -12.68 -5.14 -11.78
CA GLU A 130 -12.01 -5.19 -13.09
C GLU A 130 -11.00 -6.33 -13.19
N PHE A 131 -10.32 -6.66 -12.09
CA PHE A 131 -9.30 -7.70 -12.03
C PHE A 131 -9.79 -9.10 -11.71
N THR A 132 -10.68 -9.21 -10.73
CA THR A 132 -11.20 -10.51 -10.31
C THR A 132 -12.02 -11.16 -11.43
N ARG A 133 -12.66 -10.36 -12.29
CA ARG A 133 -13.54 -10.84 -13.36
C ARG A 133 -12.83 -11.74 -14.39
N PRO A 134 -11.67 -11.37 -14.99
CA PRO A 134 -10.88 -12.29 -15.82
C PRO A 134 -10.57 -13.63 -15.14
N LEU A 135 -10.05 -13.60 -13.91
CA LEU A 135 -9.69 -14.81 -13.17
C LEU A 135 -10.90 -15.71 -12.89
N ILE A 136 -12.04 -15.11 -12.56
CA ILE A 136 -13.31 -15.82 -12.36
C ILE A 136 -13.78 -16.48 -13.65
N VAL A 137 -13.80 -15.73 -14.76
CA VAL A 137 -14.24 -16.24 -16.07
C VAL A 137 -13.32 -17.37 -16.52
N GLN A 138 -12.00 -17.20 -16.37
CA GLN A 138 -11.01 -18.22 -16.68
C GLN A 138 -11.15 -19.44 -15.77
N ALA A 139 -11.49 -19.27 -14.48
CA ALA A 139 -11.64 -20.35 -13.50
C ALA A 139 -12.97 -21.12 -13.63
N TYR A 140 -14.10 -20.48 -13.94
CA TYR A 140 -15.42 -21.13 -13.89
C TYR A 140 -16.29 -20.97 -15.16
N GLY A 141 -15.89 -20.14 -16.13
CA GLY A 141 -16.66 -19.82 -17.34
C GLY A 141 -17.60 -18.62 -17.14
N GLU A 142 -18.32 -18.23 -18.20
CA GLU A 142 -19.33 -17.15 -18.17
C GLU A 142 -20.57 -17.58 -17.36
N GLY A 143 -20.43 -17.65 -16.03
CA GLY A 143 -21.52 -17.81 -15.09
C GLY A 143 -21.67 -16.54 -14.28
N ASP A 144 -22.88 -15.96 -14.26
CA ASP A 144 -23.29 -14.84 -13.41
C ASP A 144 -23.10 -15.20 -11.93
N MET A 145 -21.91 -14.98 -11.42
CA MET A 145 -21.66 -14.97 -9.98
C MET A 145 -21.29 -13.54 -9.60
N ALA A 146 -22.16 -12.93 -8.81
CA ALA A 146 -22.00 -11.59 -8.26
C ALA A 146 -20.93 -11.62 -7.16
N PHE A 147 -19.66 -11.66 -7.54
CA PHE A 147 -18.55 -11.59 -6.61
C PHE A 147 -18.34 -10.14 -6.14
N GLN A 148 -18.32 -9.96 -4.82
CA GLN A 148 -18.16 -8.65 -4.20
C GLN A 148 -16.75 -8.44 -3.65
N ASP A 149 -16.04 -9.51 -3.27
CA ASP A 149 -14.70 -9.44 -2.67
C ASP A 149 -13.71 -10.45 -3.30
N TYR A 150 -12.46 -10.05 -3.48
CA TYR A 150 -11.34 -10.90 -3.88
C TYR A 150 -11.12 -12.08 -2.92
N LYS A 151 -11.46 -11.93 -1.63
CA LYS A 151 -11.41 -13.06 -0.68
C LYS A 151 -12.33 -14.21 -1.06
N ASP A 152 -13.47 -13.91 -1.69
CA ASP A 152 -14.36 -14.95 -2.19
C ASP A 152 -13.66 -15.71 -3.32
N VAL A 153 -12.93 -15.02 -4.19
CA VAL A 153 -12.10 -15.61 -5.24
C VAL A 153 -11.02 -16.53 -4.66
N ILE A 154 -10.25 -16.08 -3.66
CA ILE A 154 -9.25 -16.94 -2.99
C ILE A 154 -9.89 -18.16 -2.32
N MET A 155 -11.00 -17.96 -1.60
CA MET A 155 -11.69 -19.08 -0.92
C MET A 155 -12.16 -20.14 -1.92
N LEU A 156 -12.57 -19.73 -3.12
CA LEU A 156 -12.95 -20.63 -4.20
C LEU A 156 -11.76 -21.48 -4.69
N PHE A 157 -10.55 -20.90 -4.73
CA PHE A 157 -9.33 -21.62 -5.11
C PHE A 157 -8.79 -22.55 -4.01
N ARG A 158 -8.99 -22.20 -2.73
CA ARG A 158 -8.56 -23.02 -1.58
C ARG A 158 -9.40 -24.28 -1.35
N LYS A 159 -10.64 -24.31 -1.83
CA LYS A 159 -11.53 -25.47 -1.75
C LYS A 159 -12.16 -25.76 -3.12
N PRO A 160 -11.41 -26.33 -4.07
CA PRO A 160 -11.95 -26.64 -5.39
C PRO A 160 -13.02 -27.73 -5.26
N SER A 161 -14.30 -27.36 -5.40
CA SER A 161 -15.45 -28.27 -5.30
C SER A 161 -15.76 -29.02 -6.61
N VAL A 162 -15.01 -28.77 -7.68
CA VAL A 162 -15.32 -29.26 -9.03
C VAL A 162 -14.05 -29.79 -9.70
N GLU A 163 -14.08 -30.95 -10.35
CA GLU A 163 -12.93 -31.48 -11.10
C GLU A 163 -12.34 -30.44 -12.08
N ARG A 164 -13.21 -29.59 -12.65
CA ARG A 164 -12.84 -28.46 -13.53
C ARG A 164 -11.94 -27.41 -12.88
N ALA A 165 -12.16 -27.09 -11.59
CA ALA A 165 -11.31 -26.14 -10.88
C ALA A 165 -9.91 -26.73 -10.68
N ARG A 166 -9.81 -28.03 -10.37
CA ARG A 166 -8.53 -28.73 -10.22
C ARG A 166 -7.75 -28.84 -11.54
N GLU A 167 -8.42 -29.09 -12.66
CA GLU A 167 -7.78 -29.08 -13.99
C GLU A 167 -7.23 -27.71 -14.36
N LYS A 168 -7.94 -26.64 -14.03
CA LYS A 168 -7.49 -25.27 -14.26
C LYS A 168 -6.35 -24.86 -13.35
N LEU A 169 -6.36 -25.25 -12.07
CA LEU A 169 -5.21 -25.03 -11.19
C LEU A 169 -3.96 -25.77 -11.70
N LYS A 170 -4.11 -26.96 -12.29
CA LYS A 170 -2.99 -27.67 -12.95
C LYS A 170 -2.51 -26.96 -14.22
N ALA A 171 -3.43 -26.43 -15.03
CA ALA A 171 -3.08 -25.67 -16.23
C ALA A 171 -2.32 -24.38 -15.85
N MET A 172 -2.81 -23.66 -14.83
CA MET A 172 -2.16 -22.46 -14.28
C MET A 172 -0.79 -22.78 -13.68
N ALA A 173 -0.67 -23.84 -12.86
CA ALA A 173 0.62 -24.30 -12.35
C ALA A 173 1.64 -24.56 -13.47
N LYS A 174 1.19 -25.19 -14.56
CA LYS A 174 2.02 -25.47 -15.73
C LYS A 174 2.42 -24.21 -16.50
N GLN A 175 1.53 -23.22 -16.61
CA GLN A 175 1.80 -21.94 -17.28
C GLN A 175 2.74 -21.06 -16.45
N LEU A 176 2.60 -21.08 -15.13
CA LEU A 176 3.43 -20.33 -14.18
C LEU A 176 4.75 -21.05 -13.84
N GLU A 177 4.94 -22.28 -14.31
CA GLU A 177 6.09 -23.14 -14.00
C GLU A 177 6.31 -23.35 -12.48
N ILE A 178 5.22 -23.46 -11.72
CA ILE A 178 5.24 -23.70 -10.26
C ILE A 178 4.57 -25.03 -9.89
N ASP A 179 4.79 -25.51 -8.66
CA ASP A 179 4.10 -26.68 -8.17
C ASP A 179 2.61 -26.39 -7.90
N LEU A 180 1.76 -27.39 -8.11
CA LEU A 180 0.31 -27.27 -7.85
C LEU A 180 0.01 -26.87 -6.38
N SER A 181 0.88 -27.25 -5.44
CA SER A 181 0.78 -26.87 -4.03
C SER A 181 1.09 -25.40 -3.77
N GLU A 182 1.83 -24.73 -4.65
CA GLU A 182 2.25 -23.32 -4.51
C GLU A 182 1.24 -22.36 -5.12
N VAL A 183 0.34 -22.86 -5.99
CA VAL A 183 -0.69 -22.05 -6.68
C VAL A 183 -1.55 -21.21 -5.72
N PRO A 184 -2.03 -21.72 -4.56
CA PRO A 184 -2.84 -20.92 -3.66
C PRO A 184 -2.07 -19.73 -3.07
N ASP A 185 -0.79 -19.92 -2.71
CA ASP A 185 0.05 -18.86 -2.13
C ASP A 185 0.42 -17.84 -3.21
N PHE A 186 0.73 -18.30 -4.43
CA PHE A 186 0.92 -17.44 -5.58
C PHE A 186 -0.31 -16.56 -5.84
N LEU A 187 -1.51 -17.15 -5.87
CA LEU A 187 -2.74 -16.40 -6.11
C LEU A 187 -2.98 -15.34 -5.04
N GLU A 188 -2.65 -15.63 -3.79
CA GLU A 188 -2.74 -14.67 -2.69
C GLU A 188 -1.73 -13.53 -2.80
N ASP A 189 -0.47 -13.81 -3.12
CA ASP A 189 0.55 -12.79 -3.33
C ASP A 189 0.25 -11.93 -4.57
N TYR A 190 -0.21 -12.59 -5.64
CA TYR A 190 -0.61 -11.93 -6.88
C TYR A 190 -1.77 -10.96 -6.64
N GLY A 191 -2.81 -11.39 -5.95
CA GLY A 191 -3.93 -10.50 -5.69
C GLY A 191 -3.64 -9.45 -4.62
N ASP A 192 -2.83 -9.73 -3.60
CA ASP A 192 -2.38 -8.66 -2.69
C ASP A 192 -1.53 -7.62 -3.45
N THR A 193 -0.69 -8.04 -4.41
CA THR A 193 0.07 -7.12 -5.27
C THR A 193 -0.88 -6.27 -6.14
N PHE A 194 -1.86 -6.91 -6.80
CA PHE A 194 -2.86 -6.20 -7.60
C PHE A 194 -3.65 -5.18 -6.77
N LEU A 195 -4.04 -5.56 -5.55
CA LEU A 195 -4.80 -4.69 -4.66
C LEU A 195 -3.95 -3.52 -4.16
N SER A 196 -2.66 -3.73 -3.90
CA SER A 196 -1.71 -2.66 -3.64
C SER A 196 -1.64 -1.68 -4.82
N VAL A 197 -1.52 -2.19 -6.06
CA VAL A 197 -1.50 -1.33 -7.27
C VAL A 197 -2.82 -0.56 -7.43
N SER A 198 -3.96 -1.21 -7.20
CA SER A 198 -5.28 -0.57 -7.21
C SER A 198 -5.36 0.58 -6.20
N TYR A 199 -4.76 0.39 -5.03
CA TYR A 199 -4.63 1.44 -4.02
C TYR A 199 -3.90 2.66 -4.58
N PHE A 200 -2.71 2.47 -5.17
CA PHE A 200 -1.94 3.56 -5.77
C PHE A 200 -2.70 4.24 -6.92
N ARG A 201 -3.42 3.48 -7.75
CA ARG A 201 -4.26 4.03 -8.83
C ARG A 201 -5.34 4.94 -8.28
N GLN A 202 -6.07 4.48 -7.28
CA GLN A 202 -7.09 5.27 -6.60
C GLN A 202 -6.52 6.56 -5.99
N CYS A 203 -5.37 6.49 -5.30
CA CYS A 203 -4.71 7.68 -4.77
C CYS A 203 -4.29 8.67 -5.88
N THR A 204 -3.85 8.15 -7.02
CA THR A 204 -3.50 8.94 -8.20
C THR A 204 -4.73 9.63 -8.79
N ASP A 205 -5.85 8.92 -8.89
CA ASP A 205 -7.11 9.48 -9.40
C ASP A 205 -7.68 10.53 -8.46
N GLN A 206 -7.54 10.36 -7.14
CA GLN A 206 -7.94 11.36 -6.15
C GLN A 206 -7.11 12.64 -6.20
N ILE A 207 -5.79 12.54 -6.45
CA ILE A 207 -4.91 13.72 -6.50
C ILE A 207 -4.95 14.43 -7.87
N ARG A 208 -5.32 13.72 -8.95
CA ARG A 208 -5.34 14.23 -10.33
C ARG A 208 -6.14 15.54 -10.50
N PRO A 209 -7.35 15.73 -9.94
CA PRO A 209 -8.06 17.02 -10.03
C PRO A 209 -7.29 18.16 -9.35
N THR A 210 -6.68 17.90 -8.19
CA THR A 210 -5.89 18.89 -7.45
C THR A 210 -4.66 19.31 -8.25
N VAL A 211 -3.97 18.35 -8.86
CA VAL A 211 -2.82 18.63 -9.75
C VAL A 211 -3.26 19.43 -10.97
N THR A 212 -4.39 19.08 -11.58
CA THR A 212 -4.94 19.77 -12.75
C THR A 212 -5.26 21.24 -12.43
N GLU A 213 -5.95 21.49 -11.32
CA GLU A 213 -6.27 22.86 -10.90
C GLU A 213 -5.02 23.65 -10.48
N PHE A 214 -4.03 23.00 -9.87
CA PHE A 214 -2.73 23.60 -9.56
C PHE A 214 -1.99 24.06 -10.82
N LEU A 215 -1.89 23.20 -11.83
CA LEU A 215 -1.25 23.53 -13.11
C LEU A 215 -2.00 24.67 -13.83
N LYS A 216 -3.32 24.64 -13.83
CA LYS A 216 -4.16 25.73 -14.38
C LYS A 216 -3.92 27.05 -13.66
N SER A 217 -3.93 27.03 -12.33
CA SER A 217 -3.66 28.22 -11.50
C SER A 217 -2.26 28.79 -11.76
N MET A 218 -1.25 27.94 -11.96
CA MET A 218 0.08 28.38 -12.37
C MET A 218 0.05 29.06 -13.75
N GLY A 219 -0.65 28.48 -14.72
CA GLY A 219 -0.86 29.10 -16.04
C GLY A 219 -1.48 30.49 -15.94
N ASP A 220 -2.51 30.66 -15.11
CA ASP A 220 -3.17 31.95 -14.89
C ASP A 220 -2.23 32.99 -14.25
N ILE A 221 -1.40 32.59 -13.28
CA ILE A 221 -0.40 33.47 -12.68
C ILE A 221 0.61 33.93 -13.74
N ARG A 222 1.14 33.00 -14.54
CA ARG A 222 2.10 33.31 -15.61
C ARG A 222 1.52 34.23 -16.68
N GLY A 223 0.21 34.12 -16.95
CA GLY A 223 -0.51 34.93 -17.92
C GLY A 223 -0.70 36.39 -17.51
N LYS A 224 -0.57 36.73 -16.22
CA LYS A 224 -0.77 38.09 -15.71
C LYS A 224 0.39 39.01 -16.11
N ARG A 225 0.06 40.21 -16.59
CA ARG A 225 1.02 41.21 -17.10
C ARG A 225 2.15 41.53 -16.12
N GLN A 226 1.87 41.55 -14.81
CA GLN A 226 2.85 41.82 -13.76
C GLN A 226 3.94 40.75 -13.60
N PHE A 227 3.71 39.54 -14.11
CA PHE A 227 4.59 38.38 -13.96
C PHE A 227 5.19 37.91 -15.29
N LYS A 228 4.81 38.53 -16.41
CA LYS A 228 5.32 38.17 -17.74
C LYS A 228 6.82 38.46 -17.90
N ASP A 229 7.30 39.52 -17.26
CA ASP A 229 8.70 39.95 -17.38
C ASP A 229 9.61 39.33 -16.31
N ASP A 230 9.05 38.63 -15.32
CA ASP A 230 9.82 37.92 -14.28
C ASP A 230 10.34 36.58 -14.79
N LYS A 231 11.54 36.59 -15.39
CA LYS A 231 12.20 35.39 -15.90
C LYS A 231 12.43 34.32 -14.85
N THR A 232 12.65 34.69 -13.59
CA THR A 232 12.92 33.74 -12.51
C THR A 232 11.65 32.94 -12.21
N LEU A 233 10.52 33.64 -12.08
CA LEU A 233 9.22 33.02 -11.86
C LEU A 233 8.82 32.14 -13.04
N GLN A 234 8.98 32.61 -14.28
CA GLN A 234 8.63 31.83 -15.48
C GLN A 234 9.42 30.53 -15.54
N ASN A 235 10.74 30.59 -15.36
CA ASN A 235 11.61 29.41 -15.37
C ASN A 235 11.27 28.42 -14.24
N ALA A 236 10.94 28.92 -13.05
CA ALA A 236 10.54 28.07 -11.93
C ALA A 236 9.20 27.38 -12.22
N ALA A 237 8.22 28.11 -12.74
CA ALA A 237 6.90 27.58 -13.09
C ALA A 237 7.00 26.52 -14.20
N ASP A 238 7.81 26.76 -15.24
CA ASP A 238 8.07 25.78 -16.30
C ASP A 238 8.68 24.48 -15.76
N LYS A 239 9.66 24.59 -14.85
CA LYS A 239 10.28 23.42 -14.22
C LYS A 239 9.28 22.63 -13.37
N ILE A 240 8.47 23.32 -12.57
CA ILE A 240 7.46 22.69 -11.73
C ILE A 240 6.41 22.01 -12.61
N GLU A 241 5.86 22.71 -13.60
CA GLU A 241 4.86 22.16 -14.53
C GLU A 241 5.39 20.92 -15.26
N LEU A 242 6.59 21.01 -15.84
CA LEU A 242 7.20 19.89 -16.55
C LEU A 242 7.44 18.69 -15.62
N THR A 243 7.92 18.94 -14.40
CA THR A 243 8.20 17.87 -13.43
C THR A 243 6.91 17.18 -13.00
N VAL A 244 5.89 17.95 -12.65
CA VAL A 244 4.59 17.42 -12.21
C VAL A 244 3.91 16.62 -13.32
N ARG A 245 3.89 17.14 -14.57
CA ARG A 245 3.34 16.41 -15.73
C ARG A 245 4.08 15.09 -15.95
N LYS A 246 5.41 15.12 -16.03
CA LYS A 246 6.23 13.90 -16.20
C LYS A 246 6.00 12.88 -15.10
N LEU A 247 5.80 13.31 -13.85
CA LEU A 247 5.49 12.39 -12.76
C LEU A 247 4.10 11.77 -12.92
N MET A 248 3.08 12.55 -13.27
CA MET A 248 1.73 12.03 -13.52
C MET A 248 1.69 11.06 -14.70
N ASP A 249 2.38 11.40 -15.79
CA ASP A 249 2.49 10.55 -16.98
C ASP A 249 3.21 9.25 -16.60
N ALA A 250 4.40 9.34 -15.99
CA ALA A 250 5.17 8.16 -15.60
C ALA A 250 4.49 7.27 -14.55
N VAL A 251 3.58 7.79 -13.73
CA VAL A 251 2.76 6.98 -12.82
C VAL A 251 1.63 6.30 -13.59
N THR A 252 0.98 7.00 -14.51
CA THR A 252 -0.09 6.45 -15.35
C THR A 252 0.45 5.36 -16.27
N ASP A 253 1.58 5.59 -16.93
CA ASP A 253 2.24 4.62 -17.83
C ASP A 253 2.54 3.30 -17.10
N ARG A 254 3.00 3.37 -15.83
CA ARG A 254 3.27 2.16 -15.03
C ARG A 254 2.00 1.36 -14.72
N PHE A 255 0.88 2.04 -14.53
CA PHE A 255 -0.41 1.36 -14.34
C PHE A 255 -0.88 0.68 -15.63
N GLU A 256 -0.65 1.32 -16.79
CA GLU A 256 -0.99 0.74 -18.08
C GLU A 256 -0.09 -0.44 -18.44
N GLU A 257 1.21 -0.35 -18.16
CA GLU A 257 2.19 -1.44 -18.32
C GLU A 257 1.81 -2.63 -17.46
N PHE A 258 1.49 -2.40 -16.18
CA PHE A 258 1.01 -3.45 -15.28
C PHE A 258 -0.28 -4.11 -15.79
N ASP A 259 -1.26 -3.35 -16.27
CA ASP A 259 -2.47 -3.91 -16.86
C ASP A 259 -2.18 -4.70 -18.14
N ALA A 260 -1.22 -4.28 -18.95
CA ALA A 260 -0.83 -4.98 -20.17
C ALA A 260 -0.16 -6.33 -19.86
N GLU A 261 0.74 -6.36 -18.88
CA GLU A 261 1.44 -7.59 -18.47
C GLU A 261 0.52 -8.58 -17.76
N THR A 262 -0.51 -8.10 -17.05
CA THR A 262 -1.43 -8.94 -16.26
C THR A 262 -2.65 -9.42 -17.03
N LYS A 263 -2.97 -8.85 -18.20
CA LYS A 263 -4.09 -9.27 -19.05
C LYS A 263 -3.92 -10.66 -19.67
N ASP A 264 -2.68 -11.10 -19.85
CA ASP A 264 -2.32 -12.37 -20.50
C ASP A 264 -1.91 -13.47 -19.51
N MET A 265 -1.97 -13.21 -18.20
CA MET A 265 -1.82 -14.22 -17.13
C MET A 265 -3.11 -15.01 -16.93
#